data_AF-D2BBJ1-F1
#
_entry.id   AF-D2BBJ1-F1
#
_cell.length_a   1.000
_cell.length_b   1.000
_cell.length_c   1.000
_cell.angle_alpha   90.00
_cell.angle_beta   90.00
_cell.angle_gamma   90.00
#
_symmetry.space_group_name_H-M   'P 1'
#
loop_
_entity.id
_entity.type
_entity.pdbx_description
1 polymer ?
#
loop_
_entity_poly.entity_id
_entity_poly.type
_entity_poly.pdbx_seq_one_letter_code
_entity_poly.pdbx_strand_id
1 'polypeptide(L)'
;MGRKALIDQDELRRLAGEGLSNAELAARFGVSESGILQAKRAAGLSKPMLDHSRAIPWKLDRSHSQSGPATNLRNLSSVAQGRAIPAEKLNTALRWADRLVAGGLDIAYEPERGFREVPAVAGRSLIQRVLAEALSALEPAQD
;
A
#
# COMPACT_ATOMS: atom_id res chain seq x y z
N MET A 1 -25.19 27.19 -13.69
CA MET A 1 -25.16 26.07 -12.71
C MET A 1 -25.39 24.77 -13.46
N GLY A 2 -24.34 23.98 -13.67
CA GLY A 2 -24.41 22.75 -14.47
C GLY A 2 -25.00 21.58 -13.67
N ARG A 3 -26.00 20.92 -14.23
CA ARG A 3 -26.66 19.72 -13.67
C ARG A 3 -25.59 18.64 -13.46
N LYS A 4 -25.38 18.17 -12.22
CA LYS A 4 -24.55 16.97 -11.94
C LYS A 4 -25.14 15.84 -12.78
N ALA A 5 -24.40 15.33 -13.77
CA ALA A 5 -24.72 14.04 -14.37
C ALA A 5 -24.69 13.03 -13.22
N LEU A 6 -25.85 12.52 -12.84
CA LEU A 6 -25.96 11.54 -11.77
C LEU A 6 -25.39 10.25 -12.33
N ILE A 7 -24.20 9.86 -11.88
CA ILE A 7 -23.63 8.56 -12.22
C ILE A 7 -24.55 7.52 -11.61
N ASP A 8 -25.16 6.68 -12.47
CA ASP A 8 -25.93 5.52 -12.03
C ASP A 8 -24.99 4.56 -11.28
N GLN A 9 -25.27 4.34 -10.00
CA GLN A 9 -24.42 3.57 -9.11
C GLN A 9 -24.47 2.06 -9.40
N ASP A 10 -25.59 1.56 -9.91
CA ASP A 10 -25.75 0.14 -10.22
C ASP A 10 -25.04 -0.20 -11.52
N GLU A 11 -25.17 0.67 -12.52
CA GLU A 11 -24.41 0.55 -13.76
C GLU A 11 -22.90 0.73 -13.51
N LEU A 12 -22.50 1.68 -12.64
CA LEU A 12 -21.11 1.84 -12.23
C LEU A 12 -20.55 0.56 -11.57
N ARG A 13 -21.34 -0.08 -10.70
CA ARG A 13 -20.95 -1.34 -10.04
C ARG A 13 -20.78 -2.48 -11.04
N ARG A 14 -21.73 -2.63 -11.97
CA ARG A 14 -21.68 -3.66 -13.01
C ARG A 14 -20.42 -3.49 -13.87
N LEU A 15 -20.20 -2.29 -14.40
CA LEU A 15 -19.07 -1.99 -15.28
C LEU A 15 -17.72 -2.07 -14.57
N ALA A 16 -17.65 -1.64 -13.31
CA ALA A 16 -16.43 -1.80 -12.51
C ALA A 16 -16.15 -3.29 -12.22
N GLY A 17 -17.19 -4.11 -12.03
CA GLY A 17 -17.08 -5.57 -11.88
C GLY A 17 -16.60 -6.25 -13.16
N GLU A 18 -16.94 -5.71 -14.33
CA GLU A 18 -16.44 -6.14 -15.64
C GLU A 18 -14.98 -5.74 -15.92
N GLY A 19 -14.35 -5.00 -15.00
CA GLY A 19 -12.94 -4.66 -15.07
C GLY A 19 -12.61 -3.38 -15.85
N LEU A 20 -13.62 -2.58 -16.21
CA LEU A 20 -13.37 -1.29 -16.88
C LEU A 20 -12.49 -0.38 -16.01
N SER A 21 -11.51 0.25 -16.66
CA SER A 21 -10.65 1.26 -16.08
C SER A 21 -11.43 2.54 -15.74
N ASN A 22 -10.89 3.36 -14.85
CA ASN A 22 -11.53 4.63 -14.49
C ASN A 22 -11.65 5.58 -15.69
N ALA A 23 -10.72 5.51 -16.65
CA ALA A 23 -10.75 6.29 -17.89
C ALA A 23 -11.89 5.85 -18.81
N GLU A 24 -12.10 4.54 -18.99
CA GLU A 24 -13.23 4.00 -19.78
C GLU A 24 -14.58 4.34 -19.14
N LEU A 25 -14.67 4.22 -17.81
CA LEU A 25 -15.85 4.63 -17.06
C LEU A 25 -16.11 6.14 -17.22
N ALA A 26 -15.07 6.97 -17.14
CA ALA A 26 -15.18 8.42 -17.27
C ALA A 26 -15.73 8.82 -18.65
N ALA A 27 -15.19 8.22 -19.72
CA ALA A 27 -15.69 8.42 -21.07
C ALA A 27 -17.15 8.00 -21.23
N ARG A 28 -17.53 6.85 -20.65
CA ARG A 28 -18.88 6.28 -20.76
C ARG A 28 -19.94 7.09 -20.00
N PHE A 29 -19.59 7.62 -18.84
CA PHE A 29 -20.49 8.44 -18.03
C PHE A 29 -20.41 9.95 -18.37
N GLY A 30 -19.50 10.37 -19.26
CA GLY A 30 -19.33 11.77 -19.62
C GLY A 30 -18.83 12.64 -18.47
N VAL A 31 -17.97 12.10 -17.59
CA VAL A 31 -17.43 12.76 -16.40
C VAL A 31 -15.90 12.67 -16.37
N SER A 32 -15.26 13.35 -15.42
CA SER A 32 -13.81 13.18 -15.19
C SER A 32 -13.50 11.88 -14.46
N GLU A 33 -12.26 11.38 -14.60
CA GLU A 33 -11.77 10.24 -13.81
C GLU A 33 -11.86 10.48 -12.30
N SER A 34 -11.61 11.72 -11.85
CA SER A 34 -11.82 12.10 -10.45
C SER A 34 -13.29 11.96 -10.01
N GLY A 35 -14.24 12.23 -10.91
CA GLY A 35 -15.67 12.03 -10.66
C GLY A 35 -16.02 10.55 -10.51
N ILE A 36 -15.47 9.68 -11.36
CA ILE A 36 -15.60 8.23 -11.23
C ILE A 36 -15.00 7.73 -9.90
N LEU A 37 -13.82 8.21 -9.52
CA LEU A 37 -13.20 7.83 -8.25
C LEU A 37 -14.07 8.22 -7.05
N GLN A 38 -14.67 9.41 -7.08
CA GLN A 38 -15.61 9.85 -6.03
C GLN A 38 -16.89 8.99 -6.02
N ALA A 39 -17.46 8.67 -7.18
CA ALA A 39 -18.63 7.82 -7.29
C ALA A 39 -18.37 6.39 -6.79
N LYS A 40 -17.23 5.78 -7.17
CA LYS A 40 -16.80 4.46 -6.68
C LYS A 40 -16.62 4.46 -5.17
N ARG A 41 -16.07 5.53 -4.57
CA ARG A 41 -15.99 5.67 -3.11
C ARG A 41 -17.38 5.72 -2.47
N ALA A 42 -18.28 6.55 -3.01
CA ALA A 42 -19.64 6.69 -2.50
C ALA A 42 -20.45 5.37 -2.61
N ALA A 43 -20.20 4.55 -3.62
CA ALA A 43 -20.82 3.24 -3.78
C ALA A 43 -20.11 2.08 -3.06
N GLY A 44 -19.08 2.35 -2.26
CA GLY A 44 -18.31 1.31 -1.56
C GLY A 44 -17.47 0.41 -2.49
N LEU A 45 -17.25 0.83 -3.74
CA LEU A 45 -16.48 0.11 -4.75
C LEU A 45 -14.97 0.42 -4.68
N SER A 46 -14.57 1.41 -3.88
CA SER A 46 -13.16 1.66 -3.60
C SER A 46 -12.68 0.73 -2.50
N LYS A 47 -11.56 0.04 -2.74
CA LYS A 47 -10.85 -0.67 -1.67
C LYS A 47 -10.45 0.33 -0.57
N PRO A 48 -10.61 -0.01 0.72
CA PRO A 48 -10.10 0.82 1.80
C PRO A 48 -8.62 1.14 1.59
N MET A 49 -8.22 2.37 1.88
CA MET A 49 -6.79 2.69 1.92
C MET A 49 -6.15 1.88 3.05
N LEU A 50 -5.04 1.22 2.74
CA LEU A 50 -4.25 0.54 3.76
C LEU A 50 -3.59 1.58 4.67
N ASP A 51 -3.57 1.29 5.96
CA ASP A 51 -2.80 2.09 6.91
C ASP A 51 -1.39 1.51 7.02
N HIS A 52 -0.41 2.31 6.63
CA HIS A 52 1.00 1.95 6.70
C HIS A 52 1.72 2.59 7.89
N SER A 53 1.03 3.33 8.77
CA SER A 53 1.61 4.05 9.90
C SER A 53 2.46 3.13 10.81
N ARG A 54 2.02 1.88 11.00
CA ARG A 54 2.77 0.88 11.78
C ARG A 54 4.08 0.45 11.13
N ALA A 55 4.18 0.46 9.81
CA ALA A 55 5.41 0.09 9.09
C ALA A 55 6.27 1.30 8.74
N ILE A 56 5.66 2.48 8.65
CA ILE A 56 6.30 3.76 8.36
C ILE A 56 5.80 4.77 9.40
N PRO A 57 6.38 4.77 10.60
CA PRO A 57 5.94 5.64 11.71
C PRO A 57 6.33 7.11 11.51
N TRP A 58 7.10 7.42 10.46
CA TRP A 58 7.58 8.76 10.17
C TRP A 58 6.71 9.48 9.15
N LYS A 59 6.60 10.81 9.30
CA LYS A 59 6.13 11.67 8.22
C LYS A 59 7.25 11.82 7.19
N LEU A 60 7.11 11.13 6.06
CA LEU A 60 8.12 11.16 5.00
C LEU A 60 8.04 12.46 4.21
N ASP A 61 9.20 13.04 3.92
CA ASP A 61 9.38 13.99 2.84
C ASP A 61 8.92 13.37 1.50
N ARG A 62 8.30 14.18 0.65
CA ARG A 62 7.75 13.74 -0.63
C ARG A 62 8.82 13.10 -1.52
N SER A 63 10.04 13.64 -1.53
CA SER A 63 11.17 13.10 -2.29
C SER A 63 11.59 11.70 -1.84
N HIS A 64 11.43 11.39 -0.56
CA HIS A 64 11.77 10.09 0.03
C HIS A 64 10.62 9.08 0.00
N SER A 65 9.40 9.54 -0.32
CA SER A 65 8.19 8.73 -0.27
C SER A 65 8.21 7.52 -1.20
N GLN A 66 8.98 7.55 -2.30
CA GLN A 66 9.13 6.47 -3.28
C GLN A 66 10.52 5.81 -3.23
N SER A 67 11.31 6.07 -2.17
CA SER A 67 12.59 5.42 -1.98
C SER A 67 12.44 3.90 -1.81
N GLY A 68 13.54 3.16 -2.03
CA GLY A 68 13.57 1.70 -1.85
C GLY A 68 13.03 1.26 -0.49
N PRO A 69 13.54 1.79 0.64
CA PRO A 69 13.04 1.42 1.97
C PRO A 69 11.57 1.74 2.18
N ALA A 70 11.08 2.92 1.78
CA ALA A 70 9.67 3.27 1.89
C ALA A 70 8.78 2.31 1.08
N THR A 71 9.22 1.94 -0.13
CA THR A 71 8.49 0.99 -0.99
C THR A 71 8.48 -0.41 -0.38
N ASN A 72 9.61 -0.89 0.13
CA ASN A 72 9.70 -2.21 0.76
C ASN A 72 8.83 -2.30 2.03
N LEU A 73 8.85 -1.27 2.88
CA LEU A 73 7.99 -1.20 4.08
C LEU A 73 6.51 -1.24 3.70
N ARG A 74 6.07 -0.51 2.67
CA ARG A 74 4.68 -0.57 2.19
C ARG A 74 4.31 -1.93 1.62
N ASN A 75 5.21 -2.59 0.89
CA ASN A 75 4.96 -3.91 0.34
C ASN A 75 4.76 -4.95 1.46
N LEU A 76 5.66 -4.98 2.46
CA LEU A 76 5.53 -5.86 3.63
C LEU A 76 4.25 -5.55 4.41
N SER A 77 3.98 -4.28 4.68
CA SER A 77 2.76 -3.83 5.36
C SER A 77 1.48 -4.17 4.60
N SER A 78 1.53 -4.17 3.27
CA SER A 78 0.40 -4.57 2.43
C SER A 78 0.09 -6.05 2.61
N VAL A 79 1.12 -6.90 2.54
CA VAL A 79 0.98 -8.34 2.76
C VAL A 79 0.52 -8.65 4.18
N ALA A 80 1.09 -8.00 5.19
CA ALA A 80 0.66 -8.14 6.59
C ALA A 80 -0.82 -7.79 6.81
N GLN A 81 -1.40 -6.95 5.94
CA GLN A 81 -2.83 -6.59 5.95
C GLN A 81 -3.68 -7.47 4.99
N GLY A 82 -3.15 -8.60 4.54
CA GLY A 82 -3.85 -9.54 3.65
C GLY A 82 -3.94 -9.10 2.20
N ARG A 83 -3.19 -8.08 1.77
CA ARG A 83 -3.20 -7.61 0.39
C ARG A 83 -2.26 -8.44 -0.48
N ALA A 84 -2.80 -9.10 -1.50
CA ALA A 84 -2.01 -9.67 -2.58
C ALA A 84 -1.28 -8.57 -3.37
N ILE A 85 0.03 -8.75 -3.57
CA ILE A 85 0.89 -7.89 -4.39
C ILE A 85 1.71 -8.77 -5.36
N PRO A 86 2.30 -8.21 -6.44
CA PRO A 86 3.15 -8.98 -7.35
C PRO A 86 4.32 -9.66 -6.64
N ALA A 87 4.57 -10.93 -6.94
CA ALA A 87 5.56 -11.78 -6.27
C ALA A 87 6.98 -11.17 -6.27
N GLU A 88 7.40 -10.55 -7.37
CA GLU A 88 8.71 -9.90 -7.48
C GLU A 88 8.91 -8.76 -6.48
N LYS A 89 7.85 -7.97 -6.25
CA LYS A 89 7.86 -6.86 -5.27
C LYS A 89 7.94 -7.40 -3.85
N LEU A 90 7.19 -8.46 -3.57
CA LEU A 90 7.22 -9.14 -2.28
C LEU A 90 8.60 -9.73 -2.00
N ASN A 91 9.14 -10.53 -2.93
CA ASN A 91 10.45 -11.16 -2.78
C ASN A 91 11.58 -10.15 -2.57
N THR A 92 11.52 -9.01 -3.25
CA THR A 92 12.48 -7.92 -3.06
C THR A 92 12.39 -7.33 -1.65
N ALA A 93 11.18 -7.08 -1.16
CA ALA A 93 10.96 -6.53 0.17
C ALA A 93 11.35 -7.53 1.28
N LEU A 94 11.02 -8.81 1.11
CA LEU A 94 11.42 -9.89 2.03
C LEU A 94 12.95 -10.03 2.12
N ARG A 95 13.65 -10.15 0.99
CA ARG A 95 15.12 -10.26 0.97
C ARG A 95 15.80 -9.05 1.61
N TRP A 96 15.27 -7.85 1.36
CA TRP A 96 15.81 -6.64 1.95
C TRP A 96 15.66 -6.62 3.47
N ALA A 97 14.48 -6.97 3.99
CA ALA A 97 14.22 -7.01 5.42
C ALA A 97 14.98 -8.14 6.12
N ASP A 98 15.02 -9.33 5.50
CA ASP A 98 15.74 -10.49 6.01
C ASP A 98 17.24 -10.20 6.16
N ARG A 99 17.87 -9.57 5.14
CA ARG A 99 19.27 -9.13 5.22
C ARG A 99 19.51 -8.19 6.40
N LEU A 100 18.62 -7.23 6.64
CA LEU A 100 18.75 -6.30 7.77
C LEU A 100 18.68 -7.04 9.10
N VAL A 101 17.68 -7.91 9.28
CA VAL A 101 17.52 -8.71 10.51
C VAL A 101 18.72 -9.62 10.74
N ALA A 102 19.17 -10.35 9.71
CA ALA A 102 20.33 -11.23 9.79
C ALA A 102 21.63 -10.46 10.11
N GLY A 103 21.74 -9.21 9.66
CA GLY A 103 22.85 -8.32 9.96
C GLY A 103 22.77 -7.62 11.32
N GLY A 104 21.71 -7.83 12.11
CA GLY A 104 21.49 -7.10 13.35
C GLY A 104 21.23 -5.60 13.13
N LEU A 105 20.61 -5.26 12.00
CA LEU A 105 20.30 -3.91 11.57
C LEU A 105 18.79 -3.63 11.62
N ASP A 106 18.46 -2.36 11.77
CA ASP A 106 17.13 -1.78 11.65
C ASP A 106 17.22 -0.52 10.77
N ILE A 107 16.12 0.22 10.66
CA ILE A 107 16.06 1.43 9.86
C ILE A 107 15.65 2.65 10.68
N ALA A 108 16.35 3.76 10.43
CA ALA A 108 15.97 5.08 10.91
C ALA A 108 15.63 5.99 9.73
N TYR A 109 14.86 7.03 10.01
CA TYR A 109 14.52 8.06 9.04
C TYR A 109 14.67 9.45 9.65
N GLU A 110 15.32 10.33 8.91
CA GLU A 110 15.36 11.77 9.17
C GLU A 110 14.99 12.51 7.88
N PRO A 111 14.11 13.52 7.90
CA PRO A 111 13.68 14.23 6.69
C PRO A 111 14.86 14.75 5.83
N GLU A 112 15.91 15.25 6.48
CA GLU A 112 17.08 15.85 5.82
C GLU A 112 18.04 14.81 5.22
N ARG A 113 18.07 13.60 5.78
CA ARG A 113 19.03 12.55 5.41
C ARG A 113 18.39 11.35 4.70
N GLY A 114 17.08 11.24 4.74
CA GLY A 114 16.35 10.08 4.27
C GLY A 114 16.50 8.87 5.19
N PHE A 115 16.32 7.70 4.59
CA PHE A 115 16.42 6.41 5.29
C PHE A 115 17.86 5.96 5.43
N ARG A 116 18.19 5.37 6.59
CA ARG A 116 19.51 4.79 6.84
C ARG A 116 19.41 3.52 7.69
N GLU A 117 20.35 2.62 7.45
CA GLU A 117 20.52 1.42 8.28
C GLU A 117 21.21 1.81 9.59
N VAL A 118 20.70 1.29 10.70
CA VAL A 118 21.23 1.52 12.05
C VAL A 118 21.33 0.20 12.79
N PRO A 119 22.18 0.07 13.82
CA PRO A 119 22.17 -1.12 14.67
C PRO A 119 20.77 -1.35 15.26
N ALA A 120 20.28 -2.58 15.16
CA ALA A 120 19.01 -2.97 15.75
C ALA A 120 19.10 -2.91 17.27
N VAL A 121 18.05 -2.38 17.88
CA VAL A 121 17.89 -2.45 19.34
C VAL A 121 17.02 -3.64 19.67
N ALA A 122 17.54 -4.56 20.48
CA ALA A 122 16.84 -5.78 20.89
C ALA A 122 15.42 -5.45 21.41
N GLY A 123 14.43 -6.20 20.92
CA GLY A 123 13.02 -6.03 21.27
C GLY A 123 12.34 -4.76 20.72
N ARG A 124 13.06 -3.90 19.99
CA ARG A 124 12.53 -2.63 19.46
C ARG A 124 12.74 -2.45 17.95
N SER A 125 13.24 -3.46 17.26
CA SER A 125 13.50 -3.39 15.82
C SER A 125 12.20 -3.27 15.01
N LEU A 126 12.07 -2.20 14.24
CA LEU A 126 10.94 -1.97 13.34
C LEU A 126 10.93 -3.03 12.23
N ILE A 127 12.09 -3.23 11.57
CA ILE A 127 12.19 -4.17 10.45
C ILE A 127 11.88 -5.59 10.88
N GLN A 128 12.40 -6.03 12.04
CA GLN A 128 12.11 -7.36 12.57
C GLN A 128 10.62 -7.56 12.78
N ARG A 129 9.93 -6.57 13.37
CA ARG A 129 8.49 -6.64 13.59
C ARG A 129 7.70 -6.67 12.28
N VAL A 130 8.00 -5.76 11.34
CA VAL A 130 7.28 -5.68 10.06
C VAL A 130 7.51 -6.94 9.22
N LEU A 131 8.72 -7.50 9.24
CA LEU A 131 9.02 -8.77 8.57
C LEU A 131 8.20 -9.92 9.19
N ALA A 132 8.18 -10.04 10.51
CA ALA A 132 7.43 -11.08 11.20
C ALA A 132 5.92 -10.98 10.92
N GLU A 133 5.35 -9.77 10.96
CA GLU A 133 3.93 -9.53 10.60
C GLU A 133 3.63 -9.95 9.15
N ALA A 134 4.54 -9.67 8.21
CA ALA A 134 4.36 -10.06 6.80
C ALA A 134 4.49 -11.57 6.59
N LEU A 135 5.46 -12.23 7.25
CA LEU A 135 5.65 -13.68 7.16
C LEU A 135 4.47 -14.44 7.74
N SER A 136 3.96 -14.00 8.91
CA SER A 136 2.78 -14.61 9.53
C SER A 136 1.54 -14.55 8.63
N ALA A 137 1.37 -13.47 7.86
CA ALA A 137 0.27 -13.35 6.90
C ALA A 137 0.44 -14.24 5.65
N LEU A 138 1.63 -14.77 5.39
CA LEU A 138 1.92 -15.69 4.28
C LEU A 138 1.82 -17.16 4.70
N GLU A 139 1.85 -17.45 6.00
CA GLU A 139 1.65 -18.81 6.49
C GLU A 139 0.23 -19.27 6.13
N PRO A 140 0.07 -20.43 5.48
CA PRO A 140 -1.26 -20.98 5.22
C PRO A 140 -1.95 -21.23 6.55
N ALA A 141 -3.23 -20.87 6.64
CA ALA A 141 -4.08 -21.25 7.77
C ALA A 141 -3.97 -22.78 7.94
N GLN A 142 -3.39 -23.21 9.06
CA GLN A 142 -3.37 -24.61 9.44
C GLN A 142 -4.79 -24.95 9.89
N ASP A 143 -5.61 -25.48 8.96
CA ASP A 143 -6.88 -26.15 9.26
C ASP A 143 -6.64 -27.61 9.66
#